data_AF-A0A2X1N9S8-F1
#
_entry.id   AF-A0A2X1N9S8-F1
#
_cell.length_a   1.000
_cell.length_b   1.000
_cell.length_c   1.000
_cell.angle_alpha   90.00
_cell.angle_beta   90.00
_cell.angle_gamma   90.00
#
_symmetry.space_group_name_H-M   'P 1'
#
loop_
_entity.id
_entity.type
_entity.pdbx_description
1 polymer ?
#
loop_
_entity_poly.entity_id
_entity_poly.type
_entity_poly.pdbx_seq_one_letter_code
_entity_poly.pdbx_strand_id
1 'polypeptide(L)'
;MSEKHPGPLVVEGKLTDAERMKLESNYLRGTIAEDLNDGLTGGFKGDNFLLIRFHGMYQQDDRDIRAERAEQKWSRATRCCCAAVCRVG
;
A
#
# COMPACT_ATOMS: atom_id res chain seq x y z
N MET A 1 17.39 29.09 14.54
CA MET A 1 16.51 27.98 14.15
C MET A 1 15.93 28.33 12.79
N SER A 2 16.11 27.48 11.79
CA SER A 2 15.79 27.81 10.39
C SER A 2 14.30 27.57 10.12
N GLU A 3 13.52 28.65 10.04
CA GLU A 3 12.15 28.66 9.52
C GLU A 3 12.19 28.31 8.03
N LYS A 4 12.11 27.03 7.67
CA LYS A 4 12.43 26.62 6.31
C LYS A 4 11.35 26.85 5.25
N HIS A 5 10.07 27.11 5.58
CA HIS A 5 9.06 27.35 4.54
C HIS A 5 7.93 28.30 4.99
N PRO A 6 8.04 29.62 4.73
CA PRO A 6 6.95 30.56 4.96
C PRO A 6 6.06 30.59 3.71
N GLY A 7 5.14 29.64 3.58
CA GLY A 7 4.17 29.65 2.49
C GLY A 7 3.32 28.38 2.45
N PRO A 8 2.09 28.43 1.95
CA PRO A 8 1.28 27.24 1.77
C PRO A 8 1.96 26.34 0.73
N LEU A 9 2.25 25.09 1.11
CA LEU A 9 2.87 24.08 0.24
C LEU A 9 1.84 23.56 -0.78
N VAL A 10 1.43 24.43 -1.71
CA VAL A 10 0.50 24.08 -2.78
C VAL A 10 1.31 23.57 -3.96
N VAL A 11 1.19 22.28 -4.25
CA VAL A 11 1.82 21.67 -5.43
C VAL A 11 0.89 21.90 -6.63
N GLU A 12 1.26 22.81 -7.53
CA GLU A 12 0.51 23.07 -8.75
C GLU A 12 0.92 22.09 -9.86
N GLY A 13 -0.05 21.34 -10.42
CA GLY A 13 0.18 20.41 -11.53
C GLY A 13 -0.75 19.20 -11.55
N LYS A 14 -0.57 18.32 -12.56
CA LYS A 14 -1.31 17.05 -12.63
C LYS A 14 -0.86 16.15 -11.47
N LEU A 15 -1.76 15.94 -10.51
CA LEU A 15 -1.53 15.05 -9.39
C LEU A 15 -1.28 13.63 -9.88
N THR A 16 -0.32 12.95 -9.24
CA THR A 16 -0.12 11.53 -9.46
C THR A 16 -1.27 10.74 -8.83
N ASP A 17 -1.51 9.53 -9.31
CA ASP A 17 -2.57 8.67 -8.74
C ASP A 17 -2.39 8.44 -7.23
N ALA A 18 -1.14 8.48 -6.75
CA ALA A 18 -0.83 8.39 -5.32
C ALA A 18 -1.37 9.58 -4.51
N GLU A 19 -1.26 10.80 -5.03
CA GLU A 19 -1.77 12.00 -4.36
C GLU A 19 -3.29 12.10 -4.45
N ARG A 20 -3.88 11.68 -5.58
CA ARG A 20 -5.34 11.53 -5.72
C ARG A 20 -5.89 10.56 -4.67
N MET A 21 -5.29 9.37 -4.57
CA MET A 21 -5.68 8.34 -3.62
C MET A 21 -5.61 8.85 -2.16
N LYS A 22 -4.54 9.56 -1.79
CA LYS A 22 -4.40 10.10 -0.43
C LYS A 22 -5.56 11.01 -0.04
N LEU A 23 -6.01 11.86 -0.97
CA LEU A 23 -7.14 12.76 -0.76
C LEU A 23 -8.45 11.97 -0.53
N GLU A 24 -8.70 10.94 -1.34
CA GLU A 24 -9.93 10.13 -1.30
C GLU A 24 -9.95 9.13 -0.12
N SER A 25 -8.79 8.78 0.43
CA SER A 25 -8.63 7.68 1.39
C SER A 25 -9.11 7.93 2.83
N ASN A 26 -9.68 9.10 3.15
CA ASN A 26 -10.12 9.46 4.50
C ASN A 26 -9.04 9.20 5.58
N TYR A 27 -7.94 9.98 5.51
CA TYR A 27 -6.77 9.84 6.39
C TYR A 27 -6.10 8.46 6.29
N LEU A 28 -5.89 7.99 5.06
CA LEU A 28 -5.23 6.72 4.74
C LEU A 28 -5.98 5.46 5.22
N ARG A 29 -7.22 5.58 5.70
CA ARG A 29 -7.99 4.40 6.15
C ARG A 29 -8.50 3.56 4.98
N GLY A 30 -9.03 4.20 3.94
CA GLY A 30 -9.66 3.56 2.79
C GLY A 30 -10.63 2.45 3.20
N THR A 31 -10.60 1.34 2.46
CA THR A 31 -11.36 0.12 2.76
C THR A 31 -10.45 -1.03 3.21
N ILE A 32 -9.28 -0.71 3.76
CA ILE A 32 -8.27 -1.71 4.18
C ILE A 32 -8.86 -2.71 5.19
N ALA A 33 -9.72 -2.24 6.10
CA ALA A 33 -10.37 -3.10 7.10
C ALA A 33 -11.32 -4.14 6.49
N GLU A 34 -11.95 -3.83 5.36
CA GLU A 34 -12.82 -4.75 4.64
C GLU A 34 -11.98 -5.81 3.93
N ASP A 35 -10.91 -5.40 3.26
CA ASP A 35 -9.95 -6.30 2.61
C ASP A 35 -9.26 -7.25 3.60
N LEU A 36 -8.99 -6.80 4.84
CA LEU A 36 -8.42 -7.65 5.89
C LEU A 36 -9.37 -8.76 6.36
N ASN A 37 -10.69 -8.55 6.25
CA ASN A 37 -11.69 -9.58 6.55
C ASN A 37 -11.90 -10.55 5.38
N ASP A 38 -11.46 -10.20 4.17
CA ASP A 38 -11.55 -11.06 2.98
C ASP A 38 -10.41 -12.10 2.96
N GLY A 39 -10.65 -13.24 3.61
CA GLY A 39 -9.71 -14.35 3.68
C GLY A 39 -9.53 -15.16 2.39
N LEU A 40 -10.27 -14.88 1.32
CA LEU A 40 -10.26 -15.65 0.08
C LEU A 40 -9.12 -15.25 -0.85
N THR A 41 -8.86 -13.94 -0.96
CA THR A 41 -7.93 -13.40 -1.97
C THR A 41 -6.49 -13.27 -1.44
N GLY A 42 -6.32 -13.16 -0.12
CA GLY A 42 -5.01 -13.04 0.53
C GLY A 42 -4.20 -11.79 0.12
N GLY A 43 -4.86 -10.80 -0.49
CA GLY A 43 -4.22 -9.60 -1.03
C GLY A 43 -5.21 -8.43 -1.14
N PHE A 44 -4.66 -7.23 -1.27
CA PHE A 44 -5.42 -5.98 -1.29
C PHE A 44 -5.82 -5.60 -2.71
N LYS A 45 -7.00 -4.99 -2.86
CA LYS A 45 -7.58 -4.63 -4.17
C LYS A 45 -7.44 -3.13 -4.44
N GLY A 46 -7.22 -2.79 -5.71
CA GLY A 46 -7.18 -1.39 -6.18
C GLY A 46 -6.19 -0.51 -5.41
N ASP A 47 -6.68 0.64 -4.95
CA ASP A 47 -5.88 1.67 -4.26
C ASP A 47 -5.39 1.23 -2.87
N ASN A 48 -5.98 0.17 -2.28
CA ASN A 48 -5.54 -0.36 -0.98
C ASN A 48 -4.09 -0.87 -1.03
N PHE A 49 -3.61 -1.37 -2.18
CA PHE A 49 -2.22 -1.80 -2.34
C PHE A 49 -1.21 -0.66 -2.09
N LEU A 50 -1.58 0.58 -2.39
CA LEU A 50 -0.76 1.75 -2.12
C LEU A 50 -0.96 2.24 -0.68
N LEU A 51 -2.17 2.14 -0.14
CA LEU A 51 -2.50 2.54 1.22
C LEU A 51 -1.80 1.71 2.30
N ILE A 52 -1.71 0.39 2.12
CA ILE A 52 -1.07 -0.50 3.11
C ILE A 52 0.40 -0.13 3.36
N ARG A 53 1.08 0.48 2.38
CA ARG A 53 2.48 0.90 2.51
C ARG A 53 2.66 1.97 3.58
N PHE A 54 1.66 2.84 3.76
CA PHE A 54 1.67 3.85 4.82
C PHE A 54 1.47 3.23 6.22
N HIS A 55 0.93 2.01 6.28
CA HIS A 55 0.78 1.22 7.51
C HIS A 55 1.97 0.29 7.75
N GLY A 56 3.03 0.41 6.94
CA GLY A 56 4.19 -0.47 7.01
C GLY A 56 3.93 -1.89 6.48
N MET A 57 2.81 -2.12 5.80
CA MET A 57 2.49 -3.41 5.19
C MET A 57 2.81 -3.39 3.69
N TYR A 58 3.45 -4.45 3.21
CA TYR A 58 3.82 -4.61 1.81
C TYR A 58 3.36 -5.95 1.29
N GLN A 59 2.59 -5.92 0.22
CA GLN A 59 2.18 -7.12 -0.49
C GLN A 59 3.32 -7.61 -1.40
N GLN A 60 3.71 -8.87 -1.22
CA GLN A 60 4.78 -9.57 -1.93
C GLN A 60 4.22 -10.78 -2.67
N ASP A 61 4.78 -11.03 -3.85
CA ASP A 61 4.54 -12.28 -4.58
C ASP A 61 5.62 -13.29 -4.20
N ASP A 62 5.22 -14.53 -3.90
CA ASP A 62 6.17 -15.64 -3.73
C ASP A 62 6.79 -15.97 -5.09
N ARG A 63 8.10 -15.71 -5.20
CA ARG A 63 8.84 -15.83 -6.47
C ARG A 63 9.20 -17.26 -6.82
N ASP A 64 9.33 -18.12 -5.82
CA ASP A 64 9.83 -19.48 -6.02
C ASP A 64 8.74 -20.34 -6.66
N ILE A 65 7.49 -20.16 -6.24
CA ILE A 65 6.33 -20.92 -6.77
C ILE A 65 5.60 -20.23 -7.93
N ARG A 66 6.11 -19.09 -8.40
CA ARG A 66 5.44 -18.29 -9.44
C ARG A 66 5.31 -19.03 -10.76
N ALA A 67 6.36 -19.74 -11.17
CA ALA A 67 6.37 -20.49 -12.43
C ALA A 67 5.39 -21.67 -12.36
N GLU A 68 5.44 -22.45 -11.28
CA GLU A 68 4.56 -23.61 -11.05
C GLU A 68 3.07 -23.20 -10.99
N ARG A 69 2.76 -22.08 -10.32
CA ARG A 69 1.40 -21.51 -10.25
C ARG A 69 0.89 -21.02 -11.60
N ALA A 70 1.76 -20.42 -12.41
CA ALA A 70 1.39 -19.93 -13.73
C ALA A 70 1.06 -21.08 -14.68
N GLU A 71 1.82 -22.17 -14.63
CA GLU A 71 1.56 -23.38 -15.40
C GLU A 71 0.23 -24.04 -14.98
N GLN A 72 -0.05 -24.06 -13.68
CA GLN A 72 -1.31 -24.57 -13.12
C GLN A 72 -2.51 -23.61 -13.29
N LYS A 73 -2.32 -22.43 -13.91
CA LYS A 73 -3.33 -21.36 -14.06
C LYS A 73 -3.98 -20.93 -12.74
N TRP A 74 -3.23 -21.05 -11.65
CA TRP A 74 -3.68 -20.60 -10.34
C TRP A 74 -3.44 -19.10 -10.18
N SER A 75 -4.19 -18.47 -9.27
CA SER A 75 -3.95 -17.06 -8.89
C SER A 75 -2.54 -16.90 -8.30
N ARG A 76 -2.06 -15.66 -8.13
CA ARG A 76 -0.73 -15.44 -7.54
C ARG A 76 -0.69 -15.82 -6.06
N ALA A 77 0.48 -16.27 -5.63
CA ALA A 77 0.80 -16.45 -4.22
C ALA A 77 1.19 -15.11 -3.61
N THR A 78 0.21 -14.50 -2.98
CA THR A 78 0.38 -13.23 -2.30
C THR A 78 0.69 -13.47 -0.83
N ARG A 79 1.70 -12.78 -0.31
CA ARG A 79 2.00 -12.68 1.13
C ARG A 79 2.12 -11.22 1.52
N CYS A 80 1.73 -10.87 2.74
CA CYS A 80 1.97 -9.53 3.28
C CYS A 80 3.15 -9.57 4.26
N CYS A 81 4.10 -8.66 4.07
CA CYS A 81 5.20 -8.41 4.99
C CYS A 81 4.93 -7.13 5.76
N CYS A 82 5.07 -7.20 7.08
CA CYS A 82 5.02 -6.03 7.96
C CYS A 82 6.44 -5.53 8.23
N ALA A 83 6.71 -4.27 7.92
CA ALA A 83 7.90 -3.57 8.35
C ALA A 83 7.69 -3.08 9.79
N ALA A 84 8.59 -3.49 10.69
CA ALA A 84 8.62 -2.95 12.04
C ALA A 84 9.31 -1.57 12.03
N VAL A 85 8.70 -0.58 12.69
CA VAL A 85 9.34 0.71 12.93
C VAL A 85 10.28 0.55 14.13
N CYS A 86 11.59 0.53 13.87
CA CYS A 86 12.60 0.51 14.93
C CYS A 86 12.66 1.90 15.59
N ARG A 87 12.38 1.98 16.89
CA ARG A 87 12.52 3.23 17.66
C ARG A 87 13.97 3.35 18.11
N VAL A 88 14.71 4.26 17.48
CA VAL A 88 16.06 4.65 17.93
C VAL A 88 15.86 5.54 19.17
N GLY A 89 16.26 5.03 20.34
CA GLY A 89 16.29 5.76 21.61
C GLY A 89 17.69 6.25 21.93
#